data_AF-A0A537SBJ7-F1
#
_entry.id   AF-A0A537SBJ7-F1
#
_cell.length_a   1.000
_cell.length_b   1.000
_cell.length_c   1.000
_cell.angle_alpha   90.00
_cell.angle_beta   90.00
_cell.angle_gamma   90.00
#
_symmetry.space_group_name_H-M   'P 1'
#
loop_
_entity.id
_entity.type
_entity.pdbx_description
1 polymer ?
#
loop_
_entity_poly.entity_id
_entity_poly.type
_entity_poly.pdbx_seq_one_letter_code
_entity_poly.pdbx_strand_id
1 'polypeptide(L)'
;SLPFELGVFFVQEHAKKVFGAPASRVKGRVRDMKGTFSGGTAASMRAIFEAAAKDLSLVALMKNPFLLTPGFEGPKQPPGNKPVFDEDLKSWNAPFVMANINTRNVHRSNMLMGFPYGKDLVYDEMMVTGPGEQGEAMAKKVMAANNKLSGTDVPKPGEGPSKEERESGLYDLLFVGIAADGRQARIAVRGDRDPGYGSTSKMISECAICLREAPEVKGGMWTPGAAMGNRLIKRLVDHAGITFTVEQ
;
A
#
# COMPACT_ATOMS: atom_id res chain seq x y z
N SER A 1 2.97 5.38 -0.10
CA SER A 1 1.87 4.47 -0.47
C SER A 1 1.48 4.54 -1.95
N LEU A 2 2.29 5.10 -2.85
CA LEU A 2 1.83 5.34 -4.24
C LEU A 2 1.35 4.07 -4.99
N PRO A 3 2.08 2.93 -4.98
CA PRO A 3 1.60 1.74 -5.70
C PRO A 3 0.37 1.11 -5.05
N PHE A 4 0.18 1.25 -3.74
CA PHE A 4 -1.01 0.77 -3.02
C PHE A 4 -2.23 1.64 -3.27
N GLU A 5 -2.08 2.96 -3.23
CA GLU A 5 -3.15 3.90 -3.57
C GLU A 5 -3.64 3.69 -5.01
N LEU A 6 -2.71 3.65 -5.98
CA LEU A 6 -3.06 3.46 -7.38
C LEU A 6 -3.54 2.04 -7.68
N GLY A 7 -3.06 1.02 -6.96
CA GLY A 7 -3.58 -0.34 -7.07
C GLY A 7 -5.05 -0.44 -6.63
N VAL A 8 -5.42 0.23 -5.53
CA VAL A 8 -6.83 0.34 -5.12
C VAL A 8 -7.64 1.15 -6.13
N PHE A 9 -7.11 2.26 -6.63
CA PHE A 9 -7.77 3.03 -7.69
C PHE A 9 -8.05 2.15 -8.93
N PHE A 10 -7.04 1.43 -9.40
CA PHE A 10 -7.13 0.61 -10.60
C PHE A 10 -8.06 -0.59 -10.43
N VAL A 11 -8.02 -1.29 -9.29
CA VAL A 11 -8.95 -2.41 -9.02
C VAL A 11 -10.38 -1.92 -8.89
N GLN A 12 -10.61 -0.72 -8.34
CA GLN A 12 -11.95 -0.14 -8.22
C GLN A 12 -12.51 0.28 -9.58
N GLU A 13 -11.69 0.84 -10.46
CA GLU A 13 -12.08 1.13 -11.84
C GLU A 13 -12.39 -0.16 -12.62
N HIS A 14 -11.62 -1.23 -12.39
CA HIS A 14 -11.92 -2.53 -12.97
C HIS A 14 -13.22 -3.12 -12.40
N ALA A 15 -13.40 -3.10 -11.08
CA ALA A 15 -14.60 -3.57 -10.38
C ALA A 15 -15.87 -2.90 -10.91
N LYS A 16 -15.86 -1.57 -11.09
CA LYS A 16 -17.00 -0.85 -11.69
C LYS A 16 -17.38 -1.39 -13.07
N LYS A 17 -16.40 -1.77 -13.90
CA LYS A 17 -16.64 -2.33 -15.24
C LYS A 17 -17.23 -3.75 -15.19
N VAL A 18 -16.76 -4.60 -14.27
CA VAL A 18 -17.17 -6.02 -14.22
C VAL A 18 -18.35 -6.29 -13.29
N PHE A 19 -18.57 -5.43 -12.29
CA PHE A 19 -19.65 -5.57 -11.31
C PHE A 19 -20.79 -4.56 -11.51
N GLY A 20 -20.53 -3.45 -12.23
CA GLY A 20 -21.44 -2.30 -12.29
C GLY A 20 -21.36 -1.37 -11.08
N ALA A 21 -20.47 -1.67 -10.12
CA ALA A 21 -20.29 -0.95 -8.86
C ALA A 21 -18.85 -1.10 -8.34
N PRO A 22 -18.36 -0.20 -7.47
CA PRO A 22 -17.09 -0.43 -6.78
C PRO A 22 -17.15 -1.67 -5.88
N ALA A 23 -15.99 -2.27 -5.61
CA ALA A 23 -15.85 -3.32 -4.62
C ALA A 23 -16.00 -2.74 -3.20
N SER A 24 -16.82 -3.38 -2.36
CA SER A 24 -17.01 -3.00 -0.96
C SER A 24 -15.81 -3.38 -0.09
N ARG A 25 -15.05 -4.40 -0.50
CA ARG A 25 -13.79 -4.79 0.13
C ARG A 25 -12.68 -4.89 -0.89
N VAL A 26 -11.50 -4.39 -0.53
CA VAL A 26 -10.26 -4.61 -1.30
C VAL A 26 -9.19 -5.22 -0.38
N LYS A 27 -8.51 -6.25 -0.87
CA LYS A 27 -7.36 -6.87 -0.22
C LYS A 27 -6.10 -6.51 -0.98
N GLY A 28 -5.18 -5.77 -0.38
CA GLY A 28 -3.82 -5.57 -0.89
C GLY A 28 -2.89 -6.69 -0.41
N ARG A 29 -2.18 -7.34 -1.32
CA ARG A 29 -1.36 -8.52 -1.04
C ARG A 29 0.01 -8.39 -1.67
N VAL A 30 1.04 -8.34 -0.85
CA VAL A 30 2.43 -8.35 -1.34
C VAL A 30 2.79 -9.80 -1.65
N ARG A 31 2.98 -10.13 -2.93
CA ARG A 31 3.35 -11.48 -3.37
C ARG A 31 4.85 -11.67 -3.43
N ASP A 32 5.55 -10.65 -3.89
CA ASP A 32 7.00 -10.62 -3.94
C ASP A 32 7.49 -9.20 -3.67
N MET A 33 8.63 -9.08 -3.00
CA MET A 33 9.25 -7.80 -2.69
C MET A 33 10.73 -8.01 -2.44
N LYS A 34 11.54 -7.48 -3.36
CA LYS A 34 13.00 -7.43 -3.22
C LYS A 34 13.44 -5.98 -3.11
N GLY A 35 13.83 -5.58 -1.91
CA GLY A 35 14.44 -4.29 -1.64
C GLY A 35 14.52 -4.01 -0.16
N THR A 36 15.19 -2.91 0.18
CA THR A 36 15.45 -2.49 1.55
C THR A 36 14.77 -1.15 1.85
N PHE A 37 14.59 -0.83 3.13
CA PHE A 37 14.14 0.51 3.50
C PHE A 37 15.24 1.53 3.22
N SER A 38 14.87 2.72 2.75
CA SER A 38 15.81 3.85 2.75
C SER A 38 16.15 4.23 4.21
N GLY A 39 17.35 4.75 4.46
CA GLY A 39 17.71 5.30 5.77
C GLY A 39 16.73 6.38 6.27
N GLY A 40 16.12 7.15 5.36
CA GLY A 40 15.06 8.11 5.69
C GLY A 40 13.75 7.44 6.16
N THR A 41 13.36 6.34 5.52
CA THR A 41 12.18 5.55 5.95
C THR A 41 12.41 4.92 7.32
N ALA A 42 13.60 4.36 7.54
CA ALA A 42 14.02 3.81 8.82
C ALA A 42 14.00 4.87 9.95
N ALA A 43 14.58 6.05 9.70
CA ALA A 43 14.58 7.15 10.65
C ALA A 43 13.15 7.64 10.98
N SER A 44 12.28 7.72 9.97
CA SER A 44 10.88 8.13 10.15
C SER A 44 10.10 7.13 11.01
N MET A 45 10.29 5.81 10.78
CA MET A 45 9.67 4.79 11.61
C MET A 45 10.15 4.85 13.06
N ARG A 46 11.45 5.05 13.29
CA ARG A 46 12.01 5.24 14.63
C ARG A 46 11.40 6.46 15.34
N ALA A 47 11.33 7.59 14.66
CA ALA A 47 10.74 8.81 15.22
C ALA A 47 9.27 8.60 15.63
N ILE A 48 8.50 7.86 14.83
CA ILE A 48 7.11 7.49 15.17
C ILE A 48 7.06 6.64 16.44
N PHE A 49 7.91 5.60 16.55
CA PHE A 49 7.95 4.76 17.74
C PHE A 49 8.40 5.52 19.00
N GLU A 50 9.43 6.35 18.91
CA GLU A 50 9.91 7.17 20.03
C GLU A 50 8.86 8.17 20.49
N ALA A 51 8.15 8.81 19.56
CA ALA A 51 7.05 9.72 19.90
C ALA A 51 5.92 8.97 20.61
N ALA A 52 5.52 7.80 20.09
CA ALA A 52 4.47 6.98 20.68
C ALA A 52 4.82 6.40 22.06
N ALA A 53 6.10 6.12 22.31
CA ALA A 53 6.57 5.69 23.62
C ALA A 53 6.51 6.81 24.67
N LYS A 54 6.63 8.07 24.24
CA LYS A 54 6.55 9.25 25.10
C LYS A 54 5.11 9.76 25.30
N ASP A 55 4.21 9.49 24.35
CA ASP A 55 2.82 9.93 24.39
C ASP A 55 1.87 8.80 23.94
N LEU A 56 1.16 8.21 24.90
CA LEU A 56 0.20 7.14 24.67
C LEU A 56 -1.02 7.59 23.87
N SER A 57 -1.33 8.89 23.82
CA SER A 57 -2.43 9.40 22.98
C SER A 57 -2.13 9.21 21.49
N LEU A 58 -0.83 9.26 21.10
CA LEU A 58 -0.39 8.96 19.74
C LEU A 58 -0.61 7.49 19.38
N VAL A 59 -0.59 6.57 20.34
CA VAL A 59 -0.90 5.16 20.10
C VAL A 59 -2.35 4.98 19.66
N ALA A 60 -3.29 5.72 20.24
CA ALA A 60 -4.69 5.69 19.81
C ALA A 60 -4.84 6.22 18.38
N LEU A 61 -4.17 7.31 18.04
CA LEU A 61 -4.15 7.87 16.67
C LEU A 61 -3.54 6.88 15.66
N MET A 62 -2.42 6.25 16.01
CA MET A 62 -1.77 5.22 15.18
C MET A 62 -2.60 3.93 15.04
N LYS A 63 -3.61 3.71 15.87
CA LYS A 63 -4.58 2.61 15.71
C LYS A 63 -5.79 3.01 14.87
N ASN A 64 -6.07 4.30 14.71
CA ASN A 64 -7.22 4.79 13.94
C ASN A 64 -6.97 4.66 12.40
N PRO A 65 -7.69 3.78 11.67
CA PRO A 65 -7.52 3.62 10.22
C PRO A 65 -7.93 4.86 9.41
N PHE A 66 -8.75 5.71 10.01
CA PHE A 66 -9.34 6.93 9.45
C PHE A 66 -8.61 8.20 9.93
N LEU A 67 -7.38 8.06 10.46
CA LEU A 67 -6.59 9.19 11.00
C LEU A 67 -6.43 10.35 10.01
N LEU A 68 -6.39 10.07 8.71
CA LEU A 68 -6.20 11.07 7.66
C LEU A 68 -7.54 11.53 7.02
N THR A 69 -8.70 11.16 7.58
CA THR A 69 -10.01 11.55 7.04
C THR A 69 -10.76 12.43 8.03
N PRO A 70 -10.43 13.74 8.12
CA PRO A 70 -11.05 14.62 9.11
C PRO A 70 -12.57 14.71 8.93
N GLY A 71 -13.31 14.56 10.03
CA GLY A 71 -14.77 14.58 10.01
C GLY A 71 -15.43 13.31 9.45
N PHE A 72 -14.66 12.25 9.21
CA PHE A 72 -15.18 10.97 8.73
C PHE A 72 -14.57 9.79 9.47
N GLU A 73 -15.44 8.91 9.96
CA GLU A 73 -15.10 7.55 10.39
C GLU A 73 -15.89 6.56 9.51
N GLY A 74 -15.25 5.46 9.14
CA GLY A 74 -15.86 4.41 8.33
C GLY A 74 -16.02 3.09 9.09
N PRO A 75 -16.30 1.99 8.37
CA PRO A 75 -16.52 0.69 9.00
C PRO A 75 -15.25 0.16 9.67
N LYS A 76 -15.43 -0.79 10.60
CA LYS A 76 -14.32 -1.48 11.25
C LYS A 76 -13.45 -2.20 10.21
N GLN A 77 -12.15 -1.90 10.24
CA GLN A 77 -11.17 -2.52 9.34
C GLN A 77 -10.63 -3.83 9.94
N PRO A 78 -10.26 -4.83 9.12
CA PRO A 78 -9.65 -6.06 9.59
C PRO A 78 -8.35 -5.81 10.36
N PRO A 79 -8.08 -6.55 11.44
CA PRO A 79 -6.79 -6.47 12.11
C PRO A 79 -5.69 -7.06 11.22
N GLY A 80 -4.62 -6.30 10.98
CA GLY A 80 -3.46 -6.73 10.19
C GLY A 80 -2.23 -7.12 11.02
N ASN A 81 -2.41 -7.47 12.29
CA ASN A 81 -1.32 -7.62 13.27
C ASN A 81 -0.96 -9.08 13.63
N LYS A 82 -1.57 -10.07 12.99
CA LYS A 82 -1.28 -11.50 13.19
C LYS A 82 -1.29 -12.26 11.86
N PRO A 83 -0.60 -13.41 11.78
CA PRO A 83 -0.79 -14.35 10.68
C PRO A 83 -2.24 -14.77 10.53
N VAL A 84 -2.74 -14.80 9.29
CA VAL A 84 -4.08 -15.30 8.97
C VAL A 84 -4.05 -16.10 7.68
N PHE A 85 -4.91 -17.11 7.58
CA PHE A 85 -5.14 -17.79 6.31
C PHE A 85 -6.15 -17.01 5.48
N ASP A 86 -5.84 -16.77 4.21
CA ASP A 86 -6.70 -16.06 3.27
C ASP A 86 -7.35 -17.04 2.30
N GLU A 87 -8.64 -17.29 2.52
CA GLU A 87 -9.42 -18.25 1.74
C GLU A 87 -9.49 -17.94 0.25
N ASP A 88 -9.40 -16.66 -0.15
CA ASP A 88 -9.47 -16.26 -1.56
C ASP A 88 -8.15 -16.54 -2.30
N LEU A 89 -7.04 -16.59 -1.56
CA LEU A 89 -5.70 -16.87 -2.10
C LEU A 89 -5.25 -18.29 -1.81
N LYS A 90 -5.96 -19.02 -0.94
CA LYS A 90 -5.54 -20.32 -0.39
C LYS A 90 -4.11 -20.28 0.16
N SER A 91 -3.77 -19.18 0.82
CA SER A 91 -2.42 -18.90 1.32
C SER A 91 -2.48 -18.28 2.71
N TRP A 92 -1.47 -18.58 3.52
CA TRP A 92 -1.17 -17.80 4.71
C TRP A 92 -0.65 -16.42 4.32
N ASN A 93 -0.99 -15.46 5.16
CA ASN A 93 -0.57 -14.08 5.06
C ASN A 93 0.01 -13.62 6.41
N ALA A 94 1.02 -12.77 6.34
CA ALA A 94 1.68 -12.16 7.49
C ALA A 94 1.42 -10.64 7.55
N PRO A 95 1.52 -10.02 8.75
CA PRO A 95 1.51 -8.57 8.89
C PRO A 95 2.49 -7.89 7.96
N PHE A 96 2.06 -6.81 7.30
CA PHE A 96 2.91 -5.97 6.46
C PHE A 96 3.15 -4.62 7.15
N VAL A 97 4.41 -4.29 7.44
CA VAL A 97 4.78 -3.11 8.24
C VAL A 97 4.21 -1.80 7.67
N MET A 98 4.24 -1.65 6.34
CA MET A 98 3.78 -0.41 5.69
C MET A 98 2.25 -0.27 5.66
N ALA A 99 1.48 -1.33 5.96
CA ALA A 99 0.02 -1.28 6.00
C ALA A 99 -0.50 -0.19 6.95
N ASN A 100 0.21 0.08 8.05
CA ASN A 100 -0.12 1.13 9.02
C ASN A 100 -0.02 2.54 8.43
N ILE A 101 0.71 2.74 7.34
CA ILE A 101 0.80 4.03 6.67
C ILE A 101 -0.09 4.04 5.43
N ASN A 102 -0.06 2.95 4.66
CA ASN A 102 -0.67 2.88 3.36
C ASN A 102 -2.19 2.92 3.40
N THR A 103 -2.82 2.15 4.29
CA THR A 103 -4.29 2.05 4.43
C THR A 103 -4.95 3.41 4.71
N ARG A 104 -4.32 4.24 5.56
CA ARG A 104 -4.78 5.61 5.85
C ARG A 104 -4.74 6.51 4.63
N ASN A 105 -3.72 6.36 3.78
CA ASN A 105 -3.63 7.12 2.52
C ASN A 105 -4.70 6.68 1.54
N VAL A 106 -5.07 5.39 1.50
CA VAL A 106 -6.17 4.90 0.66
C VAL A 106 -7.51 5.49 1.11
N HIS A 107 -7.80 5.50 2.41
CA HIS A 107 -9.01 6.12 2.94
C HIS A 107 -9.04 7.64 2.73
N ARG A 108 -7.88 8.32 2.90
CA ARG A 108 -7.72 9.73 2.53
C ARG A 108 -8.03 9.97 1.06
N SER A 109 -7.49 9.15 0.18
CA SER A 109 -7.70 9.24 -1.28
C SER A 109 -9.19 9.11 -1.61
N ASN A 110 -9.86 8.09 -1.06
CA ASN A 110 -11.31 7.90 -1.22
C ASN A 110 -12.10 9.15 -0.76
N MET A 111 -11.80 9.70 0.42
CA MET A 111 -12.43 10.93 0.92
C MET A 111 -12.18 12.13 -0.01
N LEU A 112 -10.93 12.34 -0.45
CA LEU A 112 -10.54 13.44 -1.34
C LEU A 112 -11.29 13.42 -2.67
N MET A 113 -11.57 12.23 -3.20
CA MET A 113 -12.32 12.04 -4.44
C MET A 113 -13.85 12.07 -4.25
N GLY A 114 -14.36 12.30 -3.03
CA GLY A 114 -15.80 12.32 -2.76
C GLY A 114 -16.43 10.93 -2.57
N PHE A 115 -15.67 9.98 -2.04
CA PHE A 115 -16.08 8.59 -1.75
C PHE A 115 -16.51 7.75 -2.98
N PRO A 116 -15.75 7.73 -4.10
CA PRO A 116 -16.09 6.93 -5.27
C PRO A 116 -16.07 5.41 -5.03
N TYR A 117 -15.46 4.96 -3.92
CA TYR A 117 -15.42 3.56 -3.52
C TYR A 117 -16.48 3.20 -2.47
N GLY A 118 -17.38 4.14 -2.15
CA GLY A 118 -18.31 4.04 -1.03
C GLY A 118 -17.70 4.51 0.29
N LYS A 119 -18.57 4.83 1.26
CA LYS A 119 -18.19 5.16 2.65
C LYS A 119 -17.97 3.90 3.50
N ASP A 120 -18.39 2.75 2.98
CA ASP A 120 -18.32 1.43 3.57
C ASP A 120 -17.13 0.60 3.08
N LEU A 121 -16.16 1.22 2.39
CA LEU A 121 -14.95 0.55 1.92
C LEU A 121 -14.19 -0.11 3.09
N VAL A 122 -13.92 -1.39 2.93
CA VAL A 122 -13.01 -2.17 3.78
C VAL A 122 -11.71 -2.45 3.03
N TYR A 123 -10.58 -2.07 3.62
CA TYR A 123 -9.27 -2.25 2.99
C TYR A 123 -8.21 -2.75 3.98
N ASP A 124 -7.49 -3.80 3.60
CA ASP A 124 -6.40 -4.38 4.39
C ASP A 124 -5.20 -4.79 3.51
N GLU A 125 -3.99 -4.68 4.04
CA GLU A 125 -2.73 -5.03 3.37
C GLU A 125 -1.94 -6.07 4.15
N MET A 126 -1.52 -7.15 3.49
CA MET A 126 -0.70 -8.20 4.10
C MET A 126 0.31 -8.82 3.11
N MET A 127 1.33 -9.49 3.64
CA MET A 127 2.35 -10.22 2.88
C MET A 127 1.91 -11.67 2.67
N VAL A 128 1.92 -12.16 1.44
CA VAL A 128 1.62 -13.57 1.12
C VAL A 128 2.83 -14.43 1.48
N THR A 129 2.62 -15.53 2.19
CA THR A 129 3.71 -16.42 2.64
C THR A 129 3.59 -17.87 2.17
N GLY A 130 2.52 -18.21 1.45
CA GLY A 130 2.32 -19.50 0.80
C GLY A 130 1.23 -20.38 1.43
N PRO A 131 0.86 -21.49 0.77
CA PRO A 131 -0.15 -22.42 1.25
C PRO A 131 0.36 -23.33 2.39
N GLY A 132 -0.59 -23.97 3.09
CA GLY A 132 -0.32 -25.05 4.04
C GLY A 132 0.53 -24.67 5.25
N GLU A 133 1.04 -25.68 5.95
CA GLU A 133 1.83 -25.51 7.19
C GLU A 133 3.14 -24.74 6.96
N GLN A 134 3.77 -24.92 5.79
CA GLN A 134 4.98 -24.17 5.43
C GLN A 134 4.70 -22.67 5.32
N GLY A 135 3.57 -22.30 4.69
CA GLY A 135 3.12 -20.92 4.61
C GLY A 135 2.83 -20.31 5.98
N GLU A 136 2.22 -21.07 6.89
CA GLU A 136 1.97 -20.65 8.27
C GLU A 136 3.26 -20.38 9.03
N ALA A 137 4.22 -21.32 8.93
CA ALA A 137 5.53 -21.19 9.57
C ALA A 137 6.27 -19.95 9.04
N MET A 138 6.20 -19.70 7.73
CA MET A 138 6.79 -18.50 7.13
C MET A 138 6.08 -17.23 7.61
N ALA A 139 4.76 -17.24 7.76
CA ALA A 139 4.02 -16.09 8.29
C ALA A 139 4.43 -15.72 9.72
N LYS A 140 4.61 -16.73 10.57
CA LYS A 140 5.12 -16.55 11.94
C LYS A 140 6.55 -15.99 11.95
N LYS A 141 7.42 -16.45 11.04
CA LYS A 141 8.80 -15.92 10.88
C LYS A 141 8.79 -14.45 10.45
N VAL A 142 7.98 -14.09 9.45
CA VAL A 142 7.85 -12.69 8.98
C VAL A 142 7.35 -11.79 10.12
N MET A 143 6.32 -12.22 10.86
CA MET A 143 5.84 -11.48 12.03
C MET A 143 6.95 -11.28 13.08
N ALA A 144 7.71 -12.32 13.39
CA ALA A 144 8.83 -12.22 14.33
C ALA A 144 9.93 -11.27 13.85
N ALA A 145 10.23 -11.26 12.53
CA ALA A 145 11.20 -10.33 11.94
C ALA A 145 10.70 -8.88 11.99
N ASN A 146 9.41 -8.63 11.71
CA ASN A 146 8.80 -7.30 11.81
C ASN A 146 8.87 -6.73 13.23
N ASN A 147 8.72 -7.58 14.25
CA ASN A 147 8.86 -7.17 15.64
C ASN A 147 10.32 -6.88 16.05
N LYS A 148 11.31 -7.33 15.27
CA LYS A 148 12.73 -7.03 15.47
C LYS A 148 13.20 -5.79 14.70
N LEU A 149 12.50 -5.42 13.63
CA LEU A 149 12.74 -4.20 12.85
C LEU A 149 12.55 -2.90 13.64
N SER A 150 11.99 -2.96 14.86
CA SER A 150 12.03 -1.88 15.85
C SER A 150 13.38 -1.73 16.58
N GLY A 151 14.41 -2.47 16.17
CA GLY A 151 15.76 -2.47 16.76
C GLY A 151 16.76 -1.46 16.15
N THR A 152 18.00 -1.51 16.63
CA THR A 152 19.08 -0.55 16.34
C THR A 152 19.80 -0.76 14.99
N ASP A 153 19.55 -1.87 14.29
CA ASP A 153 20.14 -2.20 12.97
C ASP A 153 19.22 -1.81 11.80
N VAL A 154 19.01 -0.51 11.60
CA VAL A 154 18.45 -0.01 10.33
C VAL A 154 19.42 0.99 9.69
N PRO A 155 19.44 1.11 8.35
CA PRO A 155 20.38 1.96 7.63
C PRO A 155 20.38 3.38 8.16
N LYS A 156 21.56 3.99 8.32
CA LYS A 156 21.65 5.38 8.77
C LYS A 156 21.14 6.33 7.66
N PRO A 157 20.71 7.55 8.01
CA PRO A 157 20.46 8.58 7.01
C PRO A 157 21.68 8.76 6.08
N GLY A 158 21.48 8.64 4.77
CA GLY A 158 22.55 8.65 3.77
C GLY A 158 23.07 7.26 3.36
N GLU A 159 22.79 6.22 4.14
CA GLU A 159 22.98 4.81 3.75
C GLU A 159 21.68 4.32 3.10
N GLY A 160 21.74 4.10 1.79
CA GLY A 160 20.66 3.54 0.99
C GLY A 160 21.12 2.28 0.27
N PRO A 161 20.20 1.55 -0.38
CA PRO A 161 20.58 0.40 -1.20
C PRO A 161 21.63 0.80 -2.24
N SER A 162 22.61 -0.09 -2.44
CA SER A 162 23.61 0.00 -3.49
C SER A 162 22.93 0.14 -4.87
N LYS A 163 23.70 0.55 -5.88
CA LYS A 163 23.18 0.62 -7.26
C LYS A 163 22.61 -0.74 -7.71
N GLU A 164 23.31 -1.83 -7.41
CA GLU A 164 22.90 -3.19 -7.79
C GLU A 164 21.62 -3.64 -7.06
N GLU A 165 21.50 -3.37 -5.75
CA GLU A 165 20.27 -3.65 -5.01
C GLU A 165 19.08 -2.86 -5.58
N ARG A 166 19.30 -1.60 -5.98
CA ARG A 166 18.25 -0.78 -6.59
C ARG A 166 17.82 -1.29 -7.96
N GLU A 167 18.78 -1.65 -8.80
CA GLU A 167 18.55 -2.09 -10.18
C GLU A 167 17.97 -3.51 -10.25
N SER A 168 18.35 -4.39 -9.32
CA SER A 168 17.90 -5.79 -9.28
C SER A 168 16.69 -6.02 -8.35
N GLY A 169 16.20 -4.99 -7.67
CA GLY A 169 15.02 -5.04 -6.81
C GLY A 169 13.72 -5.09 -7.61
N LEU A 170 12.62 -5.46 -6.95
CA LEU A 170 11.30 -5.58 -7.55
C LEU A 170 10.20 -5.57 -6.49
N TYR A 171 8.96 -5.45 -6.94
CA TYR A 171 7.79 -5.81 -6.15
C TYR A 171 6.65 -6.32 -7.04
N ASP A 172 5.87 -7.24 -6.51
CA ASP A 172 4.62 -7.74 -7.08
C ASP A 172 3.50 -7.61 -6.02
N LEU A 173 2.52 -6.78 -6.33
CA LEU A 173 1.36 -6.51 -5.48
C LEU A 173 0.10 -7.00 -6.18
N LEU A 174 -0.67 -7.85 -5.51
CA LEU A 174 -2.01 -8.27 -5.92
C LEU A 174 -3.07 -7.45 -5.18
N PHE A 175 -4.08 -6.99 -5.88
CA PHE A 175 -5.27 -6.38 -5.31
C PHE A 175 -6.49 -7.21 -5.69
N VAL A 176 -7.23 -7.66 -4.68
CA VAL A 176 -8.48 -8.42 -4.87
C VAL A 176 -9.64 -7.56 -4.39
N GLY A 177 -10.40 -7.01 -5.33
CA GLY A 177 -11.68 -6.36 -5.08
C GLY A 177 -12.79 -7.39 -4.98
N ILE A 178 -13.57 -7.33 -3.90
CA ILE A 178 -14.67 -8.25 -3.60
C ILE A 178 -15.97 -7.45 -3.59
N ALA A 179 -16.92 -7.85 -4.43
CA ALA A 179 -18.26 -7.29 -4.47
C ALA A 179 -19.10 -7.81 -3.29
N ALA A 180 -20.24 -7.15 -3.02
CA ALA A 180 -21.17 -7.56 -1.97
C ALA A 180 -21.74 -8.98 -2.18
N ASP A 181 -21.80 -9.45 -3.44
CA ASP A 181 -22.26 -10.78 -3.82
C ASP A 181 -21.12 -11.83 -3.91
N GLY A 182 -19.89 -11.45 -3.53
CA GLY A 182 -18.73 -12.34 -3.51
C GLY A 182 -17.94 -12.45 -4.82
N ARG A 183 -18.40 -11.83 -5.92
CA ARG A 183 -17.61 -11.75 -7.16
C ARG A 183 -16.28 -11.02 -6.93
N GLN A 184 -15.25 -11.41 -7.69
CA GLN A 184 -13.90 -10.89 -7.53
C GLN A 184 -13.36 -10.22 -8.79
N ALA A 185 -12.64 -9.12 -8.57
CA ALA A 185 -11.91 -8.36 -9.57
C ALA A 185 -10.46 -8.31 -9.11
N ARG A 186 -9.54 -8.84 -9.91
CA ARG A 186 -8.14 -8.99 -9.53
C ARG A 186 -7.26 -8.17 -10.44
N ILE A 187 -6.33 -7.42 -9.86
CA ILE A 187 -5.30 -6.71 -10.62
C ILE A 187 -3.96 -6.89 -9.93
N ALA A 188 -2.89 -6.75 -10.69
CA ALA A 188 -1.53 -6.68 -10.18
C ALA A 188 -0.88 -5.34 -10.49
N VAL A 189 -0.04 -4.90 -9.56
CA VAL A 189 0.87 -3.77 -9.72
C VAL A 189 2.29 -4.28 -9.51
N ARG A 190 3.14 -4.17 -10.53
CA ARG A 190 4.53 -4.64 -10.48
C ARG A 190 5.51 -3.51 -10.77
N GLY A 191 6.64 -3.49 -10.08
CA GLY A 191 7.74 -2.56 -10.36
C GLY A 191 9.07 -3.28 -10.58
N ASP A 192 9.90 -2.69 -11.45
CA ASP A 192 11.17 -3.22 -11.94
C ASP A 192 12.41 -2.77 -11.13
N ARG A 193 12.19 -2.10 -10.00
CA ARG A 193 13.23 -1.58 -9.12
C ARG A 193 12.84 -1.80 -7.67
N ASP A 194 13.81 -1.70 -6.78
CA ASP A 194 13.56 -1.79 -5.35
C ASP A 194 12.48 -0.77 -4.90
N PRO A 195 11.54 -1.15 -4.03
CA PRO A 195 10.48 -0.26 -3.57
C PRO A 195 10.98 0.88 -2.67
N GLY A 196 12.14 0.72 -2.04
CA GLY A 196 12.64 1.65 -1.02
C GLY A 196 13.21 2.94 -1.58
N TYR A 197 13.89 2.87 -2.73
CA TYR A 197 14.58 4.01 -3.31
C TYR A 197 14.44 4.09 -4.83
N GLY A 198 14.82 3.04 -5.57
CA GLY A 198 14.89 3.04 -7.03
C GLY A 198 13.54 3.26 -7.69
N SER A 199 12.49 2.54 -7.28
CA SER A 199 11.13 2.81 -7.76
C SER A 199 10.57 4.11 -7.19
N THR A 200 10.85 4.41 -5.92
CA THR A 200 10.34 5.63 -5.26
C THR A 200 10.83 6.92 -5.93
N SER A 201 12.09 6.99 -6.36
CA SER A 201 12.64 8.15 -7.07
C SER A 201 12.03 8.34 -8.47
N LYS A 202 11.73 7.25 -9.18
CA LYS A 202 10.99 7.29 -10.45
C LYS A 202 9.57 7.80 -10.21
N MET A 203 8.86 7.23 -9.22
CA MET A 203 7.48 7.60 -8.90
C MET A 203 7.32 9.08 -8.51
N ILE A 204 8.18 9.60 -7.62
CA ILE A 204 8.07 11.00 -7.18
C ILE A 204 8.37 11.98 -8.33
N SER A 205 9.29 11.63 -9.22
CA SER A 205 9.60 12.44 -10.41
C SER A 205 8.41 12.49 -11.35
N GLU A 206 7.78 11.34 -11.64
CA GLU A 206 6.59 11.29 -12.48
C GLU A 206 5.38 11.99 -11.85
N CYS A 207 5.23 11.96 -10.53
CA CYS A 207 4.23 12.79 -9.84
C CYS A 207 4.44 14.28 -10.10
N ALA A 208 5.67 14.76 -9.97
CA ALA A 208 5.98 16.18 -10.18
C ALA A 208 5.69 16.62 -11.61
N ILE A 209 6.08 15.81 -12.60
CA ILE A 209 5.82 16.11 -14.01
C ILE A 209 4.31 16.05 -14.30
N CYS A 210 3.63 15.00 -13.84
CA CYS A 210 2.19 14.84 -14.01
C CYS A 210 1.39 16.00 -13.41
N LEU A 211 1.79 16.48 -12.23
CA LEU A 211 1.11 17.57 -11.54
C LEU A 211 1.25 18.90 -12.30
N ARG A 212 2.41 19.17 -12.93
CA ARG A 212 2.58 20.35 -13.79
C ARG A 212 1.66 20.32 -15.02
N GLU A 213 1.29 19.13 -15.48
CA GLU A 213 0.40 18.91 -16.61
C GLU A 213 -1.07 18.73 -16.18
N ALA A 214 -1.41 19.05 -14.93
CA ALA A 214 -2.74 18.88 -14.35
C ALA A 214 -3.36 20.19 -13.84
N PRO A 215 -3.66 21.16 -14.72
CA PRO A 215 -4.22 22.46 -14.33
C PRO A 215 -5.61 22.35 -13.65
N GLU A 216 -6.31 21.22 -13.83
CA GLU A 216 -7.59 20.94 -13.17
C GLU A 216 -7.45 20.60 -11.68
N VAL A 217 -6.25 20.23 -11.22
CA VAL A 217 -5.99 19.92 -9.81
C VAL A 217 -5.92 21.22 -9.02
N LYS A 218 -6.93 21.44 -8.19
CA LYS A 218 -7.01 22.63 -7.33
C LYS A 218 -5.92 22.60 -6.26
N GLY A 219 -5.52 23.78 -5.79
CA GLY A 219 -4.62 23.90 -4.65
C GLY A 219 -5.15 23.16 -3.41
N GLY A 220 -4.26 22.48 -2.67
CA GLY A 220 -4.64 21.72 -1.48
C GLY A 220 -3.67 20.59 -1.15
N MET A 221 -4.00 19.84 -0.10
CA MET A 221 -3.24 18.67 0.36
C MET A 221 -3.85 17.38 -0.20
N TRP A 222 -3.27 16.90 -1.30
CA TRP A 222 -3.73 15.74 -2.05
C TRP A 222 -2.87 14.51 -1.83
N THR A 223 -3.47 13.33 -2.00
CA THR A 223 -2.72 12.12 -2.33
C THR A 223 -2.53 12.04 -3.86
N PRO A 224 -1.41 11.49 -4.38
CA PRO A 224 -1.15 11.48 -5.82
C PRO A 224 -2.23 10.80 -6.66
N GLY A 225 -2.77 9.67 -6.20
CA GLY A 225 -3.84 8.96 -6.89
C GLY A 225 -5.13 9.76 -6.94
N ALA A 226 -5.52 10.43 -5.85
CA ALA A 226 -6.70 11.30 -5.82
C ALA A 226 -6.57 12.52 -6.73
N ALA A 227 -5.36 13.08 -6.86
CA ALA A 227 -5.13 14.24 -7.72
C ALA A 227 -5.05 13.88 -9.20
N MET A 228 -4.37 12.79 -9.55
CA MET A 228 -3.91 12.56 -10.93
C MET A 228 -4.39 11.23 -11.55
N GLY A 229 -4.92 10.31 -10.75
CA GLY A 229 -5.60 9.07 -11.18
C GLY A 229 -4.95 8.37 -12.38
N ASN A 230 -5.75 8.15 -13.43
CA ASN A 230 -5.33 7.48 -14.67
C ASN A 230 -4.19 8.19 -15.40
N ARG A 231 -4.06 9.53 -15.30
CA ARG A 231 -2.95 10.27 -15.93
C ARG A 231 -1.61 9.85 -15.32
N LEU A 232 -1.57 9.75 -13.99
CA LEU A 232 -0.37 9.27 -13.28
C LEU A 232 -0.09 7.80 -13.58
N ILE A 233 -1.10 6.93 -13.58
CA ILE A 233 -0.94 5.51 -13.94
C ILE A 233 -0.27 5.37 -15.32
N LYS A 234 -0.78 6.09 -16.33
CA LYS A 234 -0.21 6.08 -17.68
C LYS A 234 1.27 6.46 -17.67
N ARG A 235 1.63 7.56 -17.00
CA ARG A 235 3.03 8.01 -16.92
C ARG A 235 3.94 7.00 -16.23
N LEU A 236 3.48 6.36 -15.17
CA LEU A 236 4.26 5.35 -14.46
C LEU A 236 4.52 4.10 -15.31
N VAL A 237 3.54 3.72 -16.14
CA VAL A 237 3.71 2.66 -17.14
C VAL A 237 4.73 3.05 -18.19
N ASP A 238 4.59 4.25 -18.76
CA ASP A 238 5.42 4.70 -19.88
C ASP A 238 6.87 5.01 -19.47
N HIS A 239 7.08 5.48 -18.23
CA HIS A 239 8.35 6.11 -17.83
C HIS A 239 8.95 5.59 -16.52
N ALA A 240 8.15 4.93 -15.66
CA ALA A 240 8.61 4.50 -14.34
C ALA A 240 8.80 2.99 -14.19
N GLY A 241 8.61 2.18 -15.24
CA GLY A 241 8.76 0.73 -15.17
C GLY A 241 7.77 0.05 -14.22
N ILE A 242 6.60 0.66 -14.04
CA ILE A 242 5.53 0.12 -13.19
C ILE A 242 4.40 -0.36 -14.09
N THR A 243 3.93 -1.58 -13.90
CA THR A 243 2.81 -2.13 -14.69
C THR A 243 1.56 -2.27 -13.84
N PHE A 244 0.40 -2.09 -14.46
CA PHE A 244 -0.93 -2.31 -13.88
C PHE A 244 -1.68 -3.26 -14.81
N THR A 245 -2.00 -4.46 -14.33
CA THR A 245 -2.56 -5.53 -15.17
C THR A 245 -3.76 -6.17 -14.50
N VAL A 246 -4.83 -6.44 -15.25
CA VAL A 246 -5.93 -7.30 -14.78
C VAL A 246 -5.45 -8.74 -14.71
N GLU A 247 -5.78 -9.44 -13.63
CA GLU A 247 -5.52 -10.88 -13.44
C GLU A 247 -6.85 -11.64 -13.37
N GLN A 248 -6.83 -12.92 -13.78
CA GLN A 248 -7.97 -13.83 -13.66
C GLN A 248 -7.90 -14.60 -12.33
#